data_AF-A0A1S2F7G4-F1
#
_entry.id   AF-A0A1S2F7G4-F1
#
_cell.length_a   1.000
_cell.length_b   1.000
_cell.length_c   1.000
_cell.angle_alpha   90.00
_cell.angle_beta   90.00
_cell.angle_gamma   90.00
#
_symmetry.space_group_name_H-M   'P 1'
#
loop_
_entity.id
_entity.type
_entity.pdbx_description
1 polymer ?
#
loop_
_entity_poly.entity_id
_entity_poly.type
_entity_poly.pdbx_seq_one_letter_code
_entity_poly.pdbx_strand_id
1 'polypeptide(L)'
;METTADRTVQWDEMEDQELVKYAQAGEREAFGELVRRHRSKVYGYARAITRESYLAEDVVQDALVRAFLHLGKLVDTRRFLPWVQRIVRNQAYTRLKGSSAMKEQTFTELEGRGRYDSAGSADQWNNLDSILGRLHHSSAKAAAGFNVPEERIVQQETLRVITDIIQRLKPRERLIFESHFFDQLSPQEIADLFQLSSANVYQIISRSRKKVIQEKIRVTVDSYIKTRRDLGIMNKKILQYEGSLKEIKTWTTAADAMYKMLQFTDRKLSLPMVMGLTGHAFRINIIPDQVHIAGPTAYFFGEVLSRGLHNIGFHSKFIDGMSDGIGTNANLLDPSALEKSAMSKRSIHQELPRALDLIHSSLDRGYPVLAWDIFFPEFGTLYGYDDETRTLYGEVCGKADTLPYENLGRSVMGELFVLAIEGSVDLTLQQQLRLALDTAIDQYEGKESVVPTAVKGIAAYDAWIESLQGRKIEPNGHAYNIEVLRDARYYAAEFFKELIAAWPDANTEGPELTQQFKEASVLYTGMCEKFSVLHQMFPFPVGGEPNSEDQATTAITLVEDIKALEIEAVAKLKEIFAKLSS
;
A
#
# COMPACT_ATOMS: atom_id res chain seq x y z
N MET A 1 -41.70 -28.42 -52.39
CA MET A 1 -42.49 -29.34 -51.53
C MET A 1 -41.46 -30.16 -50.78
N GLU A 2 -41.23 -30.02 -49.48
CA GLU A 2 -42.13 -29.72 -48.37
C GLU A 2 -41.61 -28.58 -47.48
N THR A 3 -42.56 -27.77 -46.99
CA THR A 3 -42.39 -26.70 -46.01
C THR A 3 -42.35 -27.36 -44.63
N THR A 4 -41.20 -27.37 -43.94
CA THR A 4 -41.14 -27.75 -42.53
C THR A 4 -41.77 -26.63 -41.69
N ALA A 5 -42.91 -26.94 -41.12
CA ALA A 5 -43.69 -26.10 -40.23
C ALA A 5 -42.85 -25.54 -39.07
N ASP A 6 -42.99 -24.24 -38.84
CA ASP A 6 -42.62 -23.54 -37.63
C ASP A 6 -43.39 -24.17 -36.45
N ARG A 7 -42.72 -25.01 -35.67
CA ARG A 7 -43.24 -25.52 -34.39
C ARG A 7 -43.02 -24.42 -33.36
N THR A 8 -44.05 -23.60 -33.14
CA THR A 8 -44.10 -22.69 -32.00
C THR A 8 -44.10 -23.54 -30.73
N VAL A 9 -42.95 -23.66 -30.06
CA VAL A 9 -42.85 -24.42 -28.81
C VAL A 9 -43.66 -23.70 -27.73
N GLN A 10 -44.70 -24.35 -27.22
CA GLN A 10 -45.53 -23.80 -26.14
C GLN A 10 -44.86 -24.08 -24.78
N TRP A 11 -43.94 -23.20 -24.41
CA TRP A 11 -43.17 -23.29 -23.15
C TRP A 11 -44.06 -23.24 -21.90
N ASP A 12 -45.21 -22.57 -21.98
CA ASP A 12 -46.16 -22.36 -20.89
C ASP A 12 -46.93 -23.61 -20.46
N GLU A 13 -47.00 -24.63 -21.32
CA GLU A 13 -47.64 -25.93 -21.00
C GLU A 13 -46.66 -26.99 -20.47
N MET A 14 -45.34 -26.76 -20.57
CA MET A 14 -44.31 -27.74 -20.20
C MET A 14 -44.08 -27.81 -18.69
N GLU A 15 -43.68 -28.96 -18.16
CA GLU A 15 -43.32 -29.07 -16.74
C GLU A 15 -41.97 -28.40 -16.43
N ASP A 16 -41.80 -27.91 -15.19
CA ASP A 16 -40.55 -27.23 -14.78
C ASP A 16 -39.30 -28.09 -15.02
N GLN A 17 -39.42 -29.41 -14.85
CA GLN A 17 -38.30 -30.33 -15.09
C GLN A 17 -37.83 -30.30 -16.55
N GLU A 18 -38.77 -30.19 -17.49
CA GLU A 18 -38.49 -30.17 -18.93
C GLU A 18 -37.94 -28.80 -19.33
N LEU A 19 -38.53 -27.72 -18.81
CA LEU A 19 -38.03 -26.36 -19.01
C LEU A 19 -36.58 -26.21 -18.52
N VAL A 20 -36.21 -26.84 -17.41
CA VAL A 20 -34.81 -26.83 -16.92
C VAL A 20 -33.87 -27.51 -17.91
N LYS A 21 -34.27 -28.63 -18.52
CA LYS A 21 -33.43 -29.34 -19.50
C LYS A 21 -33.22 -28.51 -20.77
N TYR A 22 -34.27 -27.86 -21.29
CA TYR A 22 -34.14 -26.98 -22.45
C TYR A 22 -33.31 -25.73 -22.13
N ALA A 23 -33.50 -25.14 -20.94
CA ALA A 23 -32.69 -24.02 -20.48
C ALA A 23 -31.21 -24.40 -20.28
N GLN A 24 -30.91 -25.63 -19.82
CA GLN A 24 -29.54 -26.17 -19.74
C GLN A 24 -28.91 -26.36 -21.13
N ALA A 25 -29.72 -26.66 -22.14
CA ALA A 25 -29.28 -26.79 -23.53
C ALA A 25 -29.09 -25.44 -24.25
N GLY A 26 -29.38 -24.32 -23.58
CA GLY A 26 -29.16 -22.97 -24.10
C GLY A 26 -30.42 -22.26 -24.60
N GLU A 27 -31.60 -22.88 -24.50
CA GLU A 27 -32.88 -22.28 -24.91
C GLU A 27 -33.34 -21.21 -23.89
N ARG A 28 -33.17 -19.94 -24.26
CA ARG A 28 -33.41 -18.80 -23.37
C ARG A 28 -34.88 -18.62 -23.00
N GLU A 29 -35.78 -18.99 -23.89
CA GLU A 29 -37.23 -18.86 -23.72
C GLU A 29 -37.75 -19.83 -22.64
N ALA A 30 -37.18 -21.04 -22.57
CA ALA A 30 -37.47 -22.01 -21.51
C ALA A 30 -37.06 -21.50 -20.11
N PHE A 31 -35.93 -20.80 -20.00
CA PHE A 31 -35.54 -20.14 -18.76
C PHE A 31 -36.46 -18.96 -18.42
N GLY A 32 -36.86 -18.18 -19.42
CA GLY A 32 -37.81 -17.08 -19.27
C GLY A 32 -39.13 -17.54 -18.64
N GLU A 33 -39.64 -18.69 -19.05
CA GLU A 33 -40.86 -19.29 -18.50
C GLU A 33 -40.68 -19.78 -17.06
N LEU A 34 -39.54 -20.42 -16.74
CA LEU A 34 -39.19 -20.78 -15.35
C LEU A 34 -39.15 -19.55 -14.44
N VAL A 35 -38.54 -18.46 -14.89
CA VAL A 35 -38.50 -17.21 -14.14
C VAL A 35 -39.91 -16.64 -13.96
N ARG A 36 -40.72 -16.60 -15.02
CA ARG A 36 -42.10 -16.09 -14.97
C ARG A 36 -42.94 -16.83 -13.93
N ARG A 37 -42.83 -18.17 -13.87
CA ARG A 37 -43.58 -19.02 -12.93
C ARG A 37 -43.16 -18.86 -11.47
N HIS A 38 -41.87 -18.66 -11.22
CA HIS A 38 -41.31 -18.74 -9.86
C HIS A 38 -40.92 -17.40 -9.26
N ARG A 39 -40.87 -16.32 -10.04
CA ARG A 39 -40.46 -14.98 -9.57
C ARG A 39 -41.27 -14.50 -8.38
N SER A 40 -42.59 -14.67 -8.38
CA SER A 40 -43.44 -14.24 -7.25
C SER A 40 -43.14 -14.99 -5.96
N LYS A 41 -42.89 -16.31 -6.02
CA LYS A 41 -42.53 -17.16 -4.88
C LYS A 41 -41.15 -16.82 -4.34
N VAL A 42 -40.20 -16.61 -5.25
CA VAL A 42 -38.82 -16.22 -4.94
C VAL A 42 -38.76 -14.81 -4.35
N TYR A 43 -39.55 -13.88 -4.87
CA TYR A 43 -39.71 -12.52 -4.31
C TYR A 43 -40.34 -12.54 -2.92
N GLY A 44 -41.42 -13.31 -2.71
CA GLY A 44 -42.01 -13.49 -1.39
C GLY A 44 -41.01 -14.06 -0.38
N TYR A 45 -40.16 -14.99 -0.81
CA TYR A 45 -39.10 -15.56 0.02
C TYR A 45 -37.97 -14.57 0.32
N ALA A 46 -37.51 -13.79 -0.66
CA ALA A 46 -36.53 -12.73 -0.46
C ALA A 46 -37.05 -11.66 0.52
N ARG A 47 -38.30 -11.22 0.33
CA ARG A 47 -38.96 -10.22 1.18
C ARG A 47 -39.15 -10.69 2.62
N ALA A 48 -39.42 -11.98 2.83
CA ALA A 48 -39.48 -12.56 4.17
C ALA A 48 -38.13 -12.47 4.91
N ILE A 49 -37.02 -12.50 4.18
CA ILE A 49 -35.66 -12.41 4.73
C ILE A 49 -35.24 -10.94 4.88
N THR A 50 -35.39 -10.12 3.83
CA THR A 50 -34.89 -8.73 3.80
C THR A 50 -35.78 -7.74 4.56
N ARG A 51 -37.06 -8.05 4.77
CA ARG A 51 -38.09 -7.18 5.38
C ARG A 51 -38.34 -5.84 4.68
N GLU A 52 -37.60 -5.55 3.61
CA GLU A 52 -37.71 -4.35 2.78
C GLU A 52 -37.94 -4.74 1.31
N SER A 53 -38.93 -4.10 0.69
CA SER A 53 -39.37 -4.43 -0.68
C SER A 53 -38.34 -4.08 -1.75
N TYR A 54 -37.59 -2.98 -1.57
CA TYR A 54 -36.55 -2.55 -2.52
C TYR A 54 -35.35 -3.51 -2.50
N LEU A 55 -34.86 -3.85 -1.30
CA LEU A 55 -33.77 -4.82 -1.13
C LEU A 55 -34.17 -6.22 -1.60
N ALA A 56 -35.44 -6.62 -1.44
CA ALA A 56 -35.94 -7.89 -1.93
C ALA A 56 -35.86 -7.99 -3.46
N GLU A 57 -36.20 -6.91 -4.18
CA GLU A 57 -36.17 -6.91 -5.65
C GLU A 57 -34.74 -7.03 -6.18
N ASP A 58 -33.79 -6.29 -5.58
CA ASP A 58 -32.36 -6.39 -5.91
C ASP A 58 -31.82 -7.80 -5.68
N VAL A 59 -32.15 -8.41 -4.54
CA VAL A 59 -31.75 -9.78 -4.19
C VAL A 59 -32.29 -10.79 -5.19
N VAL A 60 -33.55 -10.64 -5.60
CA VAL A 60 -34.19 -11.52 -6.59
C VAL A 60 -33.52 -11.36 -7.94
N GLN A 61 -33.22 -10.13 -8.36
CA GLN A 61 -32.55 -9.87 -9.63
C GLN A 61 -31.16 -10.51 -9.68
N ASP A 62 -30.34 -10.31 -8.65
CA ASP A 62 -29.02 -10.93 -8.53
C ASP A 62 -29.11 -12.47 -8.49
N ALA A 63 -30.11 -13.01 -7.78
CA ALA A 63 -30.29 -14.45 -7.68
C ALA A 63 -30.75 -15.09 -9.00
N LEU A 64 -31.59 -14.43 -9.78
CA LEU A 64 -32.06 -14.92 -11.07
C LEU A 64 -30.94 -14.91 -12.13
N VAL A 65 -30.07 -13.89 -12.12
CA VAL A 65 -28.87 -13.87 -12.97
C VAL A 65 -27.94 -15.03 -12.62
N ARG A 66 -27.71 -15.28 -11.33
CA ARG A 66 -26.90 -16.43 -10.88
C ARG A 66 -27.57 -17.78 -11.22
N ALA A 67 -28.88 -17.88 -11.07
CA ALA A 67 -29.63 -19.08 -11.45
C ALA A 67 -29.49 -19.40 -12.94
N PHE A 68 -29.47 -18.39 -13.81
CA PHE A 68 -29.24 -18.59 -15.25
C PHE A 68 -27.86 -19.19 -15.54
N LEU A 69 -26.81 -18.65 -14.89
CA LEU A 69 -25.42 -19.02 -15.16
C LEU A 69 -25.04 -20.40 -14.62
N HIS A 70 -25.63 -20.78 -13.49
CA HIS A 70 -25.31 -22.04 -12.80
C HIS A 70 -26.33 -23.14 -13.08
N LEU A 71 -27.30 -22.89 -13.97
CA LEU A 71 -28.35 -23.87 -14.27
C LEU A 71 -27.78 -25.19 -14.79
N GLY A 72 -26.68 -25.14 -15.55
CA GLY A 72 -25.95 -26.32 -16.03
C GLY A 72 -25.37 -27.22 -14.94
N LYS A 73 -25.24 -26.73 -13.70
CA LYS A 73 -24.78 -27.51 -12.54
C LYS A 73 -25.94 -28.15 -11.75
N LEU A 74 -27.20 -27.86 -12.08
CA LEU A 74 -28.36 -28.43 -11.39
C LEU A 74 -28.55 -29.90 -11.80
N VAL A 75 -28.12 -30.82 -10.93
CA VAL A 75 -28.15 -32.28 -11.19
C VAL A 75 -29.57 -32.85 -11.11
N ASP A 76 -30.42 -32.39 -10.18
CA ASP A 76 -31.83 -32.80 -10.07
C ASP A 76 -32.76 -31.69 -10.59
N THR A 77 -33.19 -31.87 -11.83
CA THR A 77 -34.03 -30.91 -12.58
C THR A 77 -35.40 -30.66 -11.94
N ARG A 78 -35.87 -31.55 -11.06
CA ARG A 78 -37.14 -31.37 -10.32
C ARG A 78 -37.04 -30.40 -9.15
N ARG A 79 -35.82 -30.00 -8.76
CA ARG A 79 -35.55 -29.16 -7.57
C ARG A 79 -35.25 -27.71 -7.91
N PHE A 80 -35.68 -27.23 -9.08
CA PHE A 80 -35.41 -25.87 -9.53
C PHE A 80 -35.83 -24.80 -8.51
N LEU A 81 -37.07 -24.83 -8.02
CA LEU A 81 -37.55 -23.83 -7.07
C LEU A 81 -36.78 -23.86 -5.72
N PRO A 82 -36.59 -25.02 -5.04
CA PRO A 82 -35.73 -25.10 -3.86
C PRO A 82 -34.28 -24.63 -4.10
N TRP A 83 -33.73 -24.91 -5.28
CA TRP A 83 -32.39 -24.51 -5.66
C TRP A 83 -32.28 -22.98 -5.85
N VAL A 84 -33.20 -22.36 -6.57
CA VAL A 84 -33.25 -20.90 -6.73
C VAL A 84 -33.52 -20.21 -5.39
N GLN A 85 -34.40 -20.75 -4.55
CA GLN A 85 -34.64 -20.21 -3.20
C GLN A 85 -33.36 -20.21 -2.35
N ARG A 86 -32.48 -21.21 -2.51
CA ARG A 86 -31.18 -21.23 -1.83
C ARG A 86 -30.25 -20.11 -2.32
N ILE A 87 -30.21 -19.85 -3.62
CA ILE A 87 -29.44 -18.74 -4.20
C ILE A 87 -29.96 -17.41 -3.64
N VAL A 88 -31.29 -17.23 -3.63
CA VAL A 88 -31.99 -16.05 -3.10
C VAL A 88 -31.68 -15.82 -1.62
N ARG A 89 -31.74 -16.88 -0.81
CA ARG A 89 -31.39 -16.84 0.62
C ARG A 89 -29.98 -16.31 0.83
N ASN A 90 -29.03 -16.86 0.07
CA ASN A 90 -27.62 -16.48 0.20
C ASN A 90 -27.41 -15.01 -0.22
N GLN A 91 -28.02 -14.56 -1.32
CA GLN A 91 -27.96 -13.15 -1.74
C GLN A 91 -28.63 -12.22 -0.72
N ALA A 92 -29.76 -12.62 -0.14
CA ALA A 92 -30.45 -11.85 0.90
C ALA A 92 -29.55 -11.65 2.13
N TYR A 93 -28.90 -12.72 2.62
CA TYR A 93 -28.00 -12.61 3.76
C TYR A 93 -26.72 -11.83 3.45
N THR A 94 -26.15 -11.96 2.26
CA THR A 94 -25.02 -11.12 1.84
C THR A 94 -25.40 -9.64 1.82
N ARG A 95 -26.58 -9.31 1.29
CA ARG A 95 -27.08 -7.92 1.20
C ARG A 95 -27.40 -7.34 2.57
N LEU A 96 -27.99 -8.14 3.47
CA LEU A 96 -28.25 -7.75 4.86
C LEU A 96 -26.97 -7.60 5.69
N LYS A 97 -25.94 -8.42 5.44
CA LYS A 97 -24.62 -8.26 6.07
C LYS A 97 -23.89 -6.98 5.62
N GLY A 98 -24.19 -6.47 4.43
CA GLY A 98 -23.65 -5.19 3.91
C GLY A 98 -24.27 -3.93 4.53
N SER A 99 -25.49 -4.00 5.06
CA SER A 99 -26.19 -2.86 5.70
C SER A 99 -26.08 -2.81 7.23
N SER A 100 -25.44 -3.82 7.85
CA SER A 100 -25.14 -3.85 9.29
C SER A 100 -23.82 -4.57 9.48
N ALA A 101 -22.73 -3.81 9.32
CA ALA A 101 -21.40 -4.34 9.62
C ALA A 101 -21.36 -4.86 11.07
N MET A 102 -20.97 -6.13 11.20
CA MET A 102 -20.38 -6.72 12.41
C MET A 102 -21.27 -6.97 13.63
N LYS A 103 -22.34 -7.78 13.50
CA LYS A 103 -22.89 -8.55 14.63
C LYS A 103 -23.37 -9.95 14.20
N GLU A 104 -22.42 -10.81 13.82
CA GLU A 104 -22.51 -12.22 14.19
C GLU A 104 -21.33 -12.49 15.12
N GLN A 105 -21.64 -12.76 16.38
CA GLN A 105 -20.67 -13.15 17.40
C GLN A 105 -19.94 -14.40 16.91
N THR A 106 -18.68 -14.23 16.55
CA THR A 106 -17.77 -15.33 16.24
C THR A 106 -17.64 -16.18 17.49
N PHE A 107 -17.88 -17.48 17.37
CA PHE A 107 -17.66 -18.50 18.40
C PHE A 107 -16.17 -18.62 18.84
N THR A 108 -15.31 -17.72 18.37
CA THR A 108 -13.89 -17.56 18.68
C THR A 108 -13.65 -16.93 20.06
N GLU A 109 -14.66 -16.37 20.74
CA GLU A 109 -14.51 -15.83 22.11
C GLU A 109 -14.61 -16.89 23.23
N LEU A 110 -14.93 -18.15 22.91
CA LEU A 110 -15.02 -19.24 23.89
C LEU A 110 -13.76 -20.13 23.97
N GLU A 111 -12.76 -19.94 23.09
CA GLU A 111 -11.43 -20.56 23.24
C GLU A 111 -10.44 -19.54 23.83
N GLY A 112 -10.40 -19.55 25.17
CA GLY A 112 -9.70 -18.61 26.04
C GLY A 112 -8.25 -18.26 25.71
N ARG A 113 -7.96 -16.97 25.92
CA ARG A 113 -6.77 -16.46 26.64
C ARG A 113 -5.42 -17.09 26.28
N GLY A 114 -4.90 -16.69 25.11
CA GLY A 114 -3.49 -16.82 24.76
C GLY A 114 -3.06 -15.59 23.96
N ARG A 115 -2.38 -14.67 24.64
CA ARG A 115 -1.78 -13.42 24.17
C ARG A 115 -1.03 -13.59 22.82
N TYR A 116 -1.55 -13.03 21.72
CA TYR A 116 -0.81 -12.55 20.53
C TYR A 116 -1.79 -11.77 19.62
N ASP A 117 -1.65 -10.44 19.58
CA ASP A 117 -2.46 -9.53 18.77
C ASP A 117 -2.11 -9.64 17.28
N SER A 118 -3.11 -9.82 16.42
CA SER A 118 -2.99 -9.90 14.96
C SER A 118 -4.03 -9.00 14.29
N ALA A 119 -3.72 -7.71 14.18
CA ALA A 119 -4.58 -6.70 13.55
C ALA A 119 -4.43 -6.61 12.02
N GLY A 120 -3.40 -7.19 11.40
CA GLY A 120 -3.14 -7.09 9.95
C GLY A 120 -3.88 -8.11 9.06
N SER A 121 -4.79 -8.91 9.63
CA SER A 121 -5.44 -9.99 8.90
C SER A 121 -6.62 -9.48 8.07
N ALA A 122 -7.48 -8.61 8.62
CA ALA A 122 -8.81 -8.32 8.08
C ALA A 122 -8.84 -7.78 6.62
N ASP A 123 -7.91 -6.92 6.23
CA ASP A 123 -7.95 -6.23 4.93
C ASP A 123 -7.47 -7.07 3.74
N GLN A 124 -6.61 -8.08 3.96
CA GLN A 124 -6.15 -8.97 2.88
C GLN A 124 -7.23 -9.95 2.40
N TRP A 125 -8.18 -10.33 3.27
CA TRP A 125 -9.25 -11.27 2.92
C TRP A 125 -10.23 -10.67 1.92
N ASN A 126 -10.55 -9.38 2.06
CA ASN A 126 -11.45 -8.67 1.16
C ASN A 126 -10.92 -8.63 -0.28
N ASN A 127 -9.60 -8.65 -0.49
CA ASN A 127 -9.02 -8.59 -1.83
C ASN A 127 -9.09 -9.93 -2.57
N LEU A 128 -8.71 -11.06 -1.94
CA LEU A 128 -8.84 -12.38 -2.60
C LEU A 128 -10.31 -12.80 -2.77
N ASP A 129 -11.16 -12.54 -1.77
CA ASP A 129 -12.60 -12.83 -1.87
C ASP A 129 -13.29 -11.90 -2.89
N SER A 130 -12.85 -10.64 -3.04
CA SER A 130 -13.34 -9.77 -4.11
C SER A 130 -12.76 -10.09 -5.48
N ILE A 131 -11.56 -10.66 -5.61
CA ILE A 131 -11.00 -11.13 -6.89
C ILE A 131 -11.72 -12.40 -7.32
N LEU A 132 -11.87 -13.40 -6.44
CA LEU A 132 -12.62 -14.63 -6.71
C LEU A 132 -14.11 -14.32 -6.93
N GLY A 133 -14.67 -13.38 -6.18
CA GLY A 133 -16.01 -12.84 -6.37
C GLY A 133 -16.18 -12.09 -7.70
N ARG A 134 -15.24 -11.20 -8.07
CA ARG A 134 -15.26 -10.47 -9.36
C ARG A 134 -15.08 -11.42 -10.55
N LEU A 135 -14.25 -12.46 -10.44
CA LEU A 135 -14.13 -13.50 -11.44
C LEU A 135 -15.45 -14.26 -11.64
N HIS A 136 -16.19 -14.51 -10.56
CA HIS A 136 -17.54 -15.09 -10.62
C HIS A 136 -18.59 -14.14 -11.22
N HIS A 137 -18.52 -12.85 -10.90
CA HIS A 137 -19.40 -11.81 -11.46
C HIS A 137 -19.03 -11.40 -12.91
N SER A 138 -17.83 -11.69 -13.37
CA SER A 138 -17.37 -11.37 -14.73
C SER A 138 -17.60 -12.53 -15.71
N SER A 139 -17.50 -13.79 -15.28
CA SER A 139 -17.97 -14.93 -16.09
C SER A 139 -19.48 -14.84 -16.39
N ALA A 140 -20.24 -14.24 -15.46
CA ALA A 140 -21.64 -13.85 -15.61
C ALA A 140 -21.89 -12.86 -16.76
N LYS A 141 -21.00 -11.90 -16.97
CA LYS A 141 -21.08 -10.89 -18.03
C LYS A 141 -20.55 -11.38 -19.38
N ALA A 142 -19.53 -12.24 -19.37
CA ALA A 142 -18.99 -12.86 -20.58
C ALA A 142 -20.02 -13.74 -21.30
N ALA A 143 -20.89 -14.45 -20.56
CA ALA A 143 -22.01 -15.22 -21.12
C ALA A 143 -23.15 -14.34 -21.67
N ALA A 144 -23.23 -13.07 -21.24
CA ALA A 144 -24.21 -12.09 -21.69
C ALA A 144 -23.75 -11.25 -22.90
N GLY A 145 -22.51 -11.46 -23.40
CA GLY A 145 -22.03 -10.86 -24.65
C GLY A 145 -21.47 -9.43 -24.55
N PHE A 146 -21.10 -8.95 -23.36
CA PHE A 146 -20.77 -7.53 -23.12
C PHE A 146 -19.28 -7.21 -22.83
N ASN A 147 -18.30 -8.02 -23.23
CA ASN A 147 -16.87 -7.73 -22.92
C ASN A 147 -15.99 -7.48 -24.16
N VAL A 148 -15.05 -6.54 -24.02
CA VAL A 148 -14.02 -6.17 -25.02
C VAL A 148 -12.97 -7.31 -25.16
N PRO A 149 -12.41 -7.59 -26.36
CA PRO A 149 -11.48 -8.71 -26.58
C PRO A 149 -10.26 -8.76 -25.65
N GLU A 150 -9.67 -7.60 -25.32
CA GLU A 150 -8.49 -7.48 -24.46
C GLU A 150 -8.78 -7.93 -23.01
N GLU A 151 -9.99 -7.65 -22.50
CA GLU A 151 -10.41 -8.10 -21.18
C GLU A 151 -10.58 -9.63 -21.12
N ARG A 152 -11.01 -10.29 -22.21
CA ARG A 152 -11.14 -11.77 -22.26
C ARG A 152 -9.79 -12.47 -22.13
N ILE A 153 -8.74 -11.91 -22.71
CA ILE A 153 -7.38 -12.48 -22.68
C ILE A 153 -6.80 -12.39 -21.26
N VAL A 154 -6.87 -11.20 -20.63
CA VAL A 154 -6.42 -11.01 -19.25
C VAL A 154 -7.19 -11.90 -18.27
N GLN A 155 -8.49 -12.10 -18.50
CA GLN A 155 -9.34 -12.98 -17.69
C GLN A 155 -8.97 -14.47 -17.83
N GLN A 156 -8.70 -14.94 -19.05
CA GLN A 156 -8.30 -16.33 -19.30
C GLN A 156 -6.94 -16.64 -18.65
N GLU A 157 -5.99 -15.72 -18.73
CA GLU A 157 -4.69 -15.86 -18.06
C GLU A 157 -4.84 -15.87 -16.53
N THR A 158 -5.67 -14.99 -15.96
CA THR A 158 -5.93 -14.97 -14.51
C THR A 158 -6.56 -16.28 -14.02
N LEU A 159 -7.52 -16.84 -14.76
CA LEU A 159 -8.17 -18.11 -14.42
C LEU A 159 -7.20 -19.30 -14.54
N ARG A 160 -6.34 -19.29 -15.56
CA ARG A 160 -5.31 -20.31 -15.74
C ARG A 160 -4.35 -20.35 -14.55
N VAL A 161 -3.83 -19.19 -14.16
CA VAL A 161 -2.91 -19.05 -13.02
C VAL A 161 -3.58 -19.54 -11.72
N ILE A 162 -4.80 -19.11 -11.42
CA ILE A 162 -5.52 -19.54 -10.21
C ILE A 162 -5.79 -21.05 -10.21
N THR A 163 -6.17 -21.61 -11.36
CA THR A 163 -6.43 -23.05 -11.51
C THR A 163 -5.14 -23.86 -11.29
N ASP A 164 -4.03 -23.44 -11.87
CA ASP A 164 -2.72 -24.09 -11.72
C ASP A 164 -2.24 -24.05 -10.26
N ILE A 165 -2.56 -22.99 -9.53
CA ILE A 165 -2.25 -22.86 -8.10
C ILE A 165 -3.13 -23.80 -7.26
N ILE A 166 -4.43 -23.84 -7.53
CA ILE A 166 -5.38 -24.72 -6.82
C ILE A 166 -5.06 -26.19 -7.05
N GLN A 167 -4.52 -26.56 -8.21
CA GLN A 167 -4.04 -27.91 -8.51
C GLN A 167 -2.87 -28.37 -7.63
N ARG A 168 -2.14 -27.45 -6.98
CA ARG A 168 -1.07 -27.78 -6.03
C ARG A 168 -1.59 -28.11 -4.63
N LEU A 169 -2.89 -27.92 -4.34
CA LEU A 169 -3.52 -28.40 -3.11
C LEU A 169 -3.68 -29.93 -3.12
N LYS A 170 -3.70 -30.56 -1.94
CA LYS A 170 -4.00 -32.00 -1.84
C LYS A 170 -5.41 -32.28 -2.39
N PRO A 171 -5.69 -33.43 -3.02
CA PRO A 171 -6.97 -33.68 -3.70
C PRO A 171 -8.22 -33.41 -2.85
N ARG A 172 -8.19 -33.81 -1.56
CA ARG A 172 -9.29 -33.59 -0.61
C ARG A 172 -9.39 -32.15 -0.14
N GLU A 173 -8.25 -31.48 0.07
CA GLU A 173 -8.19 -30.06 0.46
C GLU A 173 -8.72 -29.16 -0.68
N ARG A 174 -8.36 -29.50 -1.92
CA ARG A 174 -8.85 -28.85 -3.14
C ARG A 174 -10.36 -28.96 -3.25
N LEU A 175 -10.93 -30.16 -3.14
CA LEU A 175 -12.38 -30.37 -3.25
C LEU A 175 -13.15 -29.57 -2.20
N ILE A 176 -12.66 -29.50 -0.97
CA ILE A 176 -13.24 -28.69 0.11
C ILE A 176 -13.14 -27.19 -0.19
N PHE A 177 -12.00 -26.75 -0.70
CA PHE A 177 -11.77 -25.37 -1.11
C PHE A 177 -12.69 -24.99 -2.28
N GLU A 178 -12.73 -25.79 -3.33
CA GLU A 178 -13.60 -25.59 -4.50
C GLU A 178 -15.08 -25.60 -4.11
N SER A 179 -15.50 -26.53 -3.24
CA SER A 179 -16.87 -26.62 -2.72
C SER A 179 -17.29 -25.34 -1.99
N HIS A 180 -16.37 -24.75 -1.23
CA HIS A 180 -16.62 -23.51 -0.50
C HIS A 180 -16.65 -22.28 -1.41
N PHE A 181 -15.70 -22.19 -2.34
CA PHE A 181 -15.48 -20.98 -3.13
C PHE A 181 -16.23 -20.96 -4.47
N PHE A 182 -16.32 -22.08 -5.16
CA PHE A 182 -16.98 -22.18 -6.47
C PHE A 182 -18.41 -22.71 -6.39
N ASP A 183 -18.70 -23.59 -5.44
CA ASP A 183 -20.04 -24.16 -5.26
C ASP A 183 -20.83 -23.49 -4.12
N GLN A 184 -20.21 -22.52 -3.42
CA GLN A 184 -20.81 -21.71 -2.35
C GLN A 184 -21.48 -22.55 -1.24
N LEU A 185 -20.95 -23.75 -0.99
CA LEU A 185 -21.41 -24.58 0.11
C LEU A 185 -20.94 -23.95 1.43
N SER A 186 -21.86 -23.90 2.40
CA SER A 186 -21.50 -23.47 3.74
C SER A 186 -20.52 -24.48 4.37
N PRO A 187 -19.66 -24.05 5.30
CA PRO A 187 -18.77 -24.96 6.02
C PRO A 187 -19.50 -26.15 6.66
N GLN A 188 -20.76 -25.98 7.06
CA GLN A 188 -21.61 -27.04 7.58
C GLN A 188 -22.03 -28.05 6.49
N GLU A 189 -22.46 -27.57 5.31
CA GLU A 189 -22.84 -28.45 4.20
C GLU A 189 -21.62 -29.21 3.63
N ILE A 190 -20.45 -28.59 3.67
CA ILE A 190 -19.17 -29.24 3.34
C ILE A 190 -18.81 -30.27 4.41
N ALA A 191 -19.03 -29.96 5.69
CA ALA A 191 -18.81 -30.90 6.79
C ALA A 191 -19.65 -32.16 6.61
N ASP A 192 -20.92 -32.00 6.27
CA ASP A 192 -21.84 -33.11 6.00
C ASP A 192 -21.42 -33.90 4.73
N LEU A 193 -21.04 -33.19 3.66
CA LEU A 193 -20.62 -33.79 2.38
C LEU A 193 -19.32 -34.61 2.49
N PHE A 194 -18.36 -34.13 3.28
CA PHE A 194 -17.03 -34.74 3.41
C PHE A 194 -16.86 -35.58 4.70
N GLN A 195 -17.94 -35.75 5.48
CA GLN A 195 -17.96 -36.42 6.79
C GLN A 195 -16.88 -35.87 7.73
N LEU A 196 -16.86 -34.55 7.88
CA LEU A 196 -15.94 -33.81 8.74
C LEU A 196 -16.73 -33.02 9.79
N SER A 197 -16.05 -32.49 10.81
CA SER A 197 -16.64 -31.44 11.63
C SER A 197 -16.55 -30.09 10.92
N SER A 198 -17.51 -29.21 11.18
CA SER A 198 -17.48 -27.83 10.68
C SER A 198 -16.16 -27.12 11.04
N ALA A 199 -15.66 -27.33 12.27
CA ALA A 199 -14.36 -26.83 12.71
C ALA A 199 -13.18 -27.33 11.85
N ASN A 200 -13.17 -28.61 11.47
CA ASN A 200 -12.14 -29.17 10.61
C ASN A 200 -12.23 -28.61 9.17
N VAL A 201 -13.44 -28.39 8.66
CA VAL A 201 -13.66 -27.72 7.37
C VAL A 201 -13.11 -26.28 7.39
N TYR A 202 -13.38 -25.50 8.45
CA TYR A 202 -12.80 -24.18 8.63
C TYR A 202 -11.26 -24.21 8.66
N GLN A 203 -10.67 -25.18 9.36
CA GLN A 203 -9.22 -25.35 9.41
C GLN A 203 -8.63 -25.71 8.03
N ILE A 204 -9.27 -26.62 7.29
CA ILE A 204 -8.84 -27.00 5.94
C ILE A 204 -8.95 -25.82 4.99
N ILE A 205 -10.09 -25.11 4.98
CA ILE A 205 -10.29 -23.91 4.16
C ILE A 205 -9.21 -22.87 4.50
N SER A 206 -8.96 -22.59 5.77
CA SER A 206 -7.94 -21.64 6.22
C SER A 206 -6.52 -22.03 5.76
N ARG A 207 -6.13 -23.30 5.93
CA ARG A 207 -4.81 -23.81 5.51
C ARG A 207 -4.66 -23.81 3.99
N SER A 208 -5.69 -24.24 3.26
CA SER A 208 -5.71 -24.22 1.79
C SER A 208 -5.63 -22.79 1.24
N ARG A 209 -6.32 -21.82 1.86
CA ARG A 209 -6.20 -20.39 1.53
C ARG A 209 -4.76 -19.91 1.66
N LYS A 210 -4.11 -20.20 2.80
CA LYS A 210 -2.71 -19.81 3.04
C LYS A 210 -1.76 -20.41 2.01
N LYS A 211 -1.96 -21.69 1.64
CA LYS A 211 -1.16 -22.37 0.60
C LYS A 211 -1.38 -21.76 -0.79
N VAL A 212 -2.62 -21.52 -1.20
CA VAL A 212 -2.94 -20.91 -2.51
C VAL A 212 -2.34 -19.51 -2.62
N ILE A 213 -2.39 -18.70 -1.56
CA ILE A 213 -1.74 -17.39 -1.53
C ILE A 213 -0.22 -17.55 -1.68
N GLN A 214 0.42 -18.40 -0.87
CA GLN A 214 1.87 -18.66 -0.92
C GLN A 214 2.35 -19.21 -2.28
N GLU A 215 1.52 -19.98 -2.95
CA GLU A 215 1.86 -20.62 -4.21
C GLU A 215 1.60 -19.69 -5.41
N LYS A 216 0.55 -18.86 -5.35
CA LYS A 216 0.35 -17.71 -6.27
C LYS A 216 1.60 -16.85 -6.31
N ILE A 217 2.09 -16.56 -5.11
CA ILE A 217 3.27 -15.76 -4.82
C ILE A 217 4.53 -16.28 -5.55
N ARG A 218 4.80 -17.60 -5.49
CA ARG A 218 5.92 -18.22 -6.23
C ARG A 218 5.71 -18.18 -7.75
N VAL A 219 4.50 -18.50 -8.21
CA VAL A 219 4.16 -18.49 -9.64
C VAL A 219 4.30 -17.09 -10.23
N THR A 220 4.01 -16.02 -9.49
CA THR A 220 4.12 -14.65 -10.01
C THR A 220 5.56 -14.26 -10.35
N VAL A 221 6.52 -14.48 -9.45
CA VAL A 221 7.95 -14.18 -9.72
C VAL A 221 8.52 -15.14 -10.77
N ASP A 222 8.18 -16.42 -10.70
CA ASP A 222 8.59 -17.40 -11.71
C ASP A 222 8.04 -17.05 -13.11
N SER A 223 6.78 -16.58 -13.18
CA SER A 223 6.15 -16.08 -14.41
C SER A 223 6.83 -14.82 -14.90
N TYR A 224 7.16 -13.87 -14.02
CA TYR A 224 7.89 -12.66 -14.38
C TYR A 224 9.25 -12.97 -15.03
N ILE A 225 10.05 -13.81 -14.37
CA ILE A 225 11.36 -14.26 -14.89
C ILE A 225 11.19 -15.05 -16.19
N LYS A 226 10.16 -15.89 -16.28
CA LYS A 226 9.87 -16.62 -17.52
C LYS A 226 9.54 -15.65 -18.66
N THR A 227 8.71 -14.64 -18.43
CA THR A 227 8.39 -13.61 -19.42
C THR A 227 9.65 -12.87 -19.89
N ARG A 228 10.52 -12.43 -18.97
CA ARG A 228 11.81 -11.79 -19.34
C ARG A 228 12.69 -12.71 -20.18
N ARG A 229 12.76 -14.00 -19.83
CA ARG A 229 13.51 -15.01 -20.58
C ARG A 229 12.94 -15.23 -21.97
N ASP A 230 11.62 -15.38 -22.09
CA ASP A 230 10.92 -15.62 -23.36
C ASP A 230 11.05 -14.41 -24.29
N LEU A 231 11.14 -13.20 -23.74
CA LEU A 231 11.43 -11.95 -24.47
C LEU A 231 12.92 -11.73 -24.78
N GLY A 232 13.83 -12.55 -24.25
CA GLY A 232 15.27 -12.41 -24.48
C GLY A 232 15.92 -11.20 -23.79
N ILE A 233 15.31 -10.65 -22.74
CA ILE A 233 15.77 -9.43 -22.04
C ILE A 233 16.39 -9.73 -20.66
N MET A 234 16.70 -10.99 -20.38
CA MET A 234 17.41 -11.39 -19.17
C MET A 234 18.80 -10.77 -19.13
N ASN A 235 19.16 -10.13 -18.03
CA ASN A 235 20.43 -9.43 -17.92
C ASN A 235 20.96 -9.39 -16.48
N LYS A 236 22.21 -8.92 -16.35
CA LYS A 236 22.82 -8.51 -15.11
C LYS A 236 23.30 -7.07 -15.27
N LYS A 237 22.87 -6.19 -14.37
CA LYS A 237 23.30 -4.80 -14.39
C LYS A 237 23.67 -4.34 -12.99
N ILE A 238 24.88 -3.82 -12.82
CA ILE A 238 25.33 -3.19 -11.58
C ILE A 238 25.91 -1.83 -11.97
N LEU A 239 25.23 -0.77 -11.56
CA LEU A 239 25.69 0.60 -11.79
C LEU A 239 26.97 0.83 -10.99
N GLN A 240 27.95 1.44 -11.63
CA GLN A 240 29.22 1.80 -11.01
C GLN A 240 29.15 3.24 -10.52
N TYR A 241 29.62 3.49 -9.30
CA TYR A 241 29.81 4.83 -8.75
C TYR A 241 31.26 4.98 -8.31
N GLU A 242 31.92 6.02 -8.81
CA GLU A 242 33.34 6.28 -8.52
C GLU A 242 33.58 6.77 -7.08
N GLY A 243 32.54 7.23 -6.38
CA GLY A 243 32.60 7.63 -4.97
C GLY A 243 32.15 6.54 -3.98
N SER A 244 32.06 6.88 -2.70
CA SER A 244 31.51 5.98 -1.68
C SER A 244 29.99 6.16 -1.55
N LEU A 245 29.21 5.16 -1.99
CA LEU A 245 27.80 5.05 -1.60
C LEU A 245 27.62 4.71 -0.10
N LYS A 246 28.71 4.40 0.61
CA LYS A 246 28.69 3.87 1.98
C LYS A 246 28.77 4.95 3.07
N GLU A 247 29.05 6.19 2.69
CA GLU A 247 29.10 7.30 3.66
C GLU A 247 27.67 7.78 3.95
N ILE A 248 27.24 7.67 5.21
CA ILE A 248 25.98 8.26 5.67
C ILE A 248 26.22 9.74 5.90
N LYS A 249 25.45 10.60 5.22
CA LYS A 249 25.63 12.05 5.32
C LYS A 249 24.49 12.75 6.08
N THR A 250 23.32 12.14 6.20
CA THR A 250 22.13 12.73 6.84
C THR A 250 21.33 11.65 7.56
N TRP A 251 20.57 12.06 8.58
CA TRP A 251 19.57 11.22 9.25
C TRP A 251 18.27 11.08 8.44
N THR A 252 18.08 11.91 7.40
CA THR A 252 16.94 11.81 6.50
C THR A 252 17.25 10.85 5.35
N THR A 253 16.99 9.56 5.56
CA THR A 253 17.35 8.48 4.63
C THR A 253 16.74 8.65 3.23
N ALA A 254 15.55 9.25 3.12
CA ALA A 254 14.94 9.59 1.84
C ALA A 254 15.78 10.58 1.03
N ALA A 255 16.29 11.62 1.68
CA ALA A 255 17.12 12.64 1.05
C ALA A 255 18.52 12.12 0.73
N ASP A 256 19.08 11.26 1.59
CA ASP A 256 20.34 10.54 1.31
C ASP A 256 20.22 9.67 0.05
N ALA A 257 19.12 8.91 -0.07
CA ALA A 257 18.83 8.11 -1.26
C ALA A 257 18.67 8.99 -2.51
N MET A 258 17.92 10.11 -2.44
CA MET A 258 17.82 11.06 -3.55
C MET A 258 19.19 11.64 -3.93
N TYR A 259 19.99 12.08 -2.96
CA TYR A 259 21.34 12.59 -3.20
C TYR A 259 22.23 11.57 -3.92
N LYS A 260 22.15 10.29 -3.51
CA LYS A 260 22.84 9.17 -4.18
C LYS A 260 22.33 8.94 -5.60
N MET A 261 21.01 9.00 -5.82
CA MET A 261 20.45 8.89 -7.17
C MET A 261 20.99 9.96 -8.13
N LEU A 262 21.10 11.21 -7.66
CA LEU A 262 21.61 12.32 -8.47
C LEU A 262 23.06 12.13 -8.92
N GLN A 263 23.85 11.33 -8.21
CA GLN A 263 25.24 11.06 -8.60
C GLN A 263 25.37 10.29 -9.93
N PHE A 264 24.29 9.65 -10.37
CA PHE A 264 24.18 8.95 -11.65
C PHE A 264 23.52 9.81 -12.74
N THR A 265 23.38 11.11 -12.49
CA THR A 265 22.79 12.07 -13.43
C THR A 265 23.79 13.17 -13.76
N ASP A 266 23.52 13.92 -14.82
CA ASP A 266 24.30 15.09 -15.19
C ASP A 266 24.05 16.30 -14.27
N ARG A 267 23.07 16.21 -13.35
CA ARG A 267 22.68 17.29 -12.43
C ARG A 267 22.99 16.89 -11.00
N LYS A 268 24.22 17.18 -10.60
CA LYS A 268 24.69 16.93 -9.24
C LYS A 268 24.35 18.13 -8.36
N LEU A 269 23.69 17.85 -7.24
CA LEU A 269 23.45 18.81 -6.17
C LEU A 269 24.25 18.40 -4.94
N SER A 270 24.66 19.38 -4.14
CA SER A 270 25.15 19.14 -2.78
C SER A 270 24.01 18.60 -1.92
N LEU A 271 24.34 17.95 -0.79
CA LEU A 271 23.31 17.45 0.12
C LEU A 271 22.47 18.57 0.76
N PRO A 272 23.02 19.73 1.18
CA PRO A 272 22.19 20.85 1.62
C PRO A 272 21.19 21.31 0.55
N MET A 273 21.60 21.37 -0.72
CA MET A 273 20.69 21.70 -1.82
C MET A 273 19.61 20.64 -2.03
N VAL A 274 19.94 19.35 -1.92
CA VAL A 274 18.92 18.28 -1.95
C VAL A 274 17.95 18.43 -0.79
N MET A 275 18.44 18.55 0.45
CA MET A 275 17.62 18.69 1.66
C MET A 275 16.69 19.90 1.58
N GLY A 276 17.19 21.06 1.17
CA GLY A 276 16.42 22.29 1.05
C GLY A 276 15.42 22.26 -0.09
N LEU A 277 15.86 21.95 -1.32
CA LEU A 277 14.99 22.03 -2.50
C LEU A 277 13.90 20.95 -2.53
N THR A 278 14.17 19.77 -1.98
CA THR A 278 13.16 18.71 -1.87
C THR A 278 12.18 18.94 -0.70
N GLY A 279 12.42 19.94 0.15
CA GLY A 279 11.59 20.29 1.30
C GLY A 279 11.88 19.49 2.58
N HIS A 280 12.77 18.49 2.53
CA HIS A 280 13.08 17.63 3.67
C HIS A 280 13.70 18.39 4.86
N ALA A 281 14.49 19.44 4.60
CA ALA A 281 15.08 20.28 5.64
C ALA A 281 14.06 21.01 6.54
N PHE A 282 12.85 21.23 6.01
CA PHE A 282 11.80 22.05 6.63
C PHE A 282 10.69 21.21 7.28
N ARG A 283 10.67 19.92 7.00
CA ARG A 283 9.61 19.03 7.44
C ARG A 283 9.68 18.77 8.94
N ILE A 284 8.51 18.64 9.56
CA ILE A 284 8.32 18.09 10.91
C ILE A 284 6.97 17.39 11.00
N ASN A 285 7.01 16.12 11.39
CA ASN A 285 5.85 15.29 11.64
C ASN A 285 6.06 14.58 12.98
N ILE A 286 5.06 14.62 13.85
CA ILE A 286 5.07 13.99 15.17
C ILE A 286 3.83 13.11 15.28
N ILE A 287 4.02 11.85 15.68
CA ILE A 287 2.95 10.96 16.06
C ILE A 287 2.79 11.08 17.58
N PRO A 288 1.70 11.69 18.09
CA PRO A 288 1.59 12.02 19.52
C PRO A 288 1.61 10.79 20.44
N ASP A 289 1.20 9.62 19.93
CA ASP A 289 1.28 8.36 20.66
C ASP A 289 2.75 8.00 20.94
N GLN A 290 3.17 8.35 22.15
CA GLN A 290 4.52 8.13 22.69
C GLN A 290 5.67 8.76 21.91
N VAL A 291 5.39 9.71 21.00
CA VAL A 291 6.38 10.27 20.04
C VAL A 291 7.03 9.13 19.25
N HIS A 292 6.19 8.43 18.49
CA HIS A 292 6.58 7.23 17.76
C HIS A 292 7.75 7.47 16.80
N ILE A 293 8.64 6.48 16.66
CA ILE A 293 9.84 6.55 15.81
C ILE A 293 9.53 6.86 14.33
N ALA A 294 8.37 6.42 13.85
CA ALA A 294 7.94 6.66 12.47
C ALA A 294 7.54 8.12 12.19
N GLY A 295 7.54 9.01 13.20
CA GLY A 295 7.15 10.42 13.08
C GLY A 295 7.77 11.11 11.86
N PRO A 296 9.10 11.09 11.69
CA PRO A 296 9.75 11.82 10.61
C PRO A 296 9.40 11.29 9.21
N THR A 297 8.99 10.02 9.08
CA THR A 297 8.56 9.39 7.84
C THR A 297 7.03 9.26 7.73
N ALA A 298 6.27 9.89 8.62
CA ALA A 298 4.82 9.78 8.69
C ALA A 298 4.11 10.64 7.61
N TYR A 299 4.42 10.44 6.33
CA TYR A 299 3.85 11.15 5.19
C TYR A 299 3.62 10.20 4.00
N PHE A 300 2.79 10.59 3.03
CA PHE A 300 2.56 9.77 1.84
C PHE A 300 3.76 9.85 0.89
N PHE A 301 4.52 8.75 0.80
CA PHE A 301 5.80 8.71 0.09
C PHE A 301 5.68 9.10 -1.39
N GLY A 302 4.68 8.58 -2.09
CA GLY A 302 4.48 8.88 -3.52
C GLY A 302 4.31 10.37 -3.80
N GLU A 303 3.55 11.08 -2.96
CA GLU A 303 3.28 12.51 -3.08
C GLU A 303 4.54 13.33 -2.73
N VAL A 304 5.09 13.12 -1.53
CA VAL A 304 6.20 13.92 -1.00
C VAL A 304 7.47 13.73 -1.82
N LEU A 305 7.85 12.48 -2.09
CA LEU A 305 9.12 12.19 -2.75
C LEU A 305 9.10 12.57 -4.24
N SER A 306 7.95 12.42 -4.91
CA SER A 306 7.80 12.86 -6.29
C SER A 306 7.77 14.38 -6.41
N ARG A 307 7.09 15.09 -5.49
CA ARG A 307 7.14 16.56 -5.42
C ARG A 307 8.57 17.03 -5.16
N GLY A 308 9.29 16.40 -4.23
CA GLY A 308 10.69 16.71 -3.95
C GLY A 308 11.60 16.57 -5.17
N LEU A 309 11.51 15.45 -5.90
CA LEU A 309 12.27 15.26 -7.14
C LEU A 309 11.89 16.27 -8.24
N HIS A 310 10.61 16.63 -8.34
CA HIS A 310 10.16 17.65 -9.27
C HIS A 310 10.80 19.01 -8.97
N ASN A 311 10.88 19.39 -7.69
CA ASN A 311 11.50 20.65 -7.27
C ASN A 311 12.98 20.75 -7.67
N ILE A 312 13.68 19.63 -7.80
CA ILE A 312 15.08 19.58 -8.26
C ILE A 312 15.24 19.24 -9.75
N GLY A 313 14.14 19.28 -10.52
CA GLY A 313 14.16 19.18 -11.97
C GLY A 313 14.10 17.75 -12.52
N PHE A 314 13.42 16.84 -11.82
CA PHE A 314 13.20 15.47 -12.29
C PHE A 314 11.73 15.06 -12.22
N HIS A 315 11.28 14.32 -13.24
CA HIS A 315 10.04 13.57 -13.15
C HIS A 315 10.33 12.18 -12.59
N SER A 316 9.43 11.69 -11.75
CA SER A 316 9.53 10.37 -11.13
C SER A 316 8.31 9.53 -11.44
N LYS A 317 8.53 8.22 -11.39
CA LYS A 317 7.49 7.19 -11.37
C LYS A 317 7.70 6.34 -10.14
N PHE A 318 6.62 5.93 -9.49
CA PHE A 318 6.69 5.12 -8.29
C PHE A 318 5.64 4.00 -8.31
N ILE A 319 5.90 2.99 -7.47
CA ILE A 319 4.94 1.95 -7.11
C ILE A 319 4.75 2.05 -5.61
N ASP A 320 3.49 2.26 -5.21
CA ASP A 320 3.10 2.44 -3.82
C ASP A 320 2.24 1.27 -3.36
N GLY A 321 2.80 0.50 -2.44
CA GLY A 321 2.19 -0.62 -1.74
C GLY A 321 2.25 -0.39 -0.23
N MET A 322 2.18 0.86 0.21
CA MET A 322 2.15 1.22 1.62
C MET A 322 0.77 0.96 2.22
N SER A 323 0.72 0.77 3.54
CA SER A 323 -0.53 0.72 4.29
C SER A 323 -0.86 2.10 4.86
N ASP A 324 -2.14 2.40 5.11
CA ASP A 324 -2.56 3.69 5.70
C ASP A 324 -2.23 3.81 7.20
N GLY A 325 -1.70 2.75 7.81
CA GLY A 325 -1.39 2.66 9.24
C GLY A 325 0.10 2.75 9.55
N ILE A 326 0.43 3.03 10.81
CA ILE A 326 1.81 3.01 11.28
C ILE A 326 2.19 1.58 11.68
N GLY A 327 3.28 1.06 11.12
CA GLY A 327 3.87 -0.21 11.52
C GLY A 327 4.46 -0.18 12.94
N THR A 328 4.66 -1.35 13.54
CA THR A 328 5.27 -1.46 14.88
C THR A 328 6.71 -0.93 14.87
N ASN A 329 7.17 -0.30 15.96
CA ASN A 329 8.58 0.10 16.10
C ASN A 329 9.50 -1.14 15.97
N ALA A 330 10.25 -1.22 14.87
CA ALA A 330 11.14 -2.34 14.56
C ALA A 330 12.29 -2.51 15.56
N ASN A 331 12.72 -1.42 16.20
CA ASN A 331 13.80 -1.46 17.21
C ASN A 331 13.36 -2.17 18.50
N LEU A 332 12.05 -2.34 18.72
CA LEU A 332 11.49 -3.03 19.87
C LEU A 332 11.14 -4.50 19.58
N LEU A 333 11.34 -4.95 18.34
CA LEU A 333 11.07 -6.33 17.95
C LEU A 333 12.23 -7.24 18.31
N ASP A 334 11.92 -8.53 18.46
CA ASP A 334 12.96 -9.56 18.56
C ASP A 334 13.84 -9.52 17.29
N PRO A 335 15.17 -9.43 17.41
CA PRO A 335 16.08 -9.40 16.26
C PRO A 335 15.88 -10.55 15.27
N SER A 336 15.44 -11.72 15.74
CA SER A 336 15.13 -12.87 14.88
C SER A 336 13.98 -12.60 13.89
N ALA A 337 13.08 -11.66 14.21
CA ALA A 337 12.03 -11.23 13.30
C ALA A 337 12.56 -10.38 12.13
N LEU A 338 13.74 -9.78 12.26
CA LEU A 338 14.37 -8.96 11.22
C LEU A 338 15.30 -9.78 10.31
N GLU A 339 15.55 -11.05 10.62
CA GLU A 339 16.41 -11.91 9.82
C GLU A 339 15.81 -12.23 8.44
N LYS A 340 16.69 -12.38 7.43
CA LYS A 340 16.31 -12.83 6.07
C LYS A 340 15.54 -14.17 6.08
N SER A 341 15.85 -15.05 7.04
CA SER A 341 15.17 -16.34 7.23
C SER A 341 13.68 -16.17 7.56
N ALA A 342 13.31 -15.12 8.31
CA ALA A 342 11.93 -14.81 8.69
C ALA A 342 11.12 -14.24 7.52
N MET A 343 11.75 -13.46 6.63
CA MET A 343 11.10 -12.89 5.44
C MET A 343 10.48 -13.97 4.54
N SER A 344 11.18 -15.11 4.38
CA SER A 344 10.72 -16.24 3.55
C SER A 344 9.38 -16.85 3.99
N LYS A 345 8.94 -16.59 5.24
CA LYS A 345 7.68 -17.08 5.80
C LYS A 345 6.50 -16.12 5.60
N ARG A 346 6.76 -14.86 5.21
CA ARG A 346 5.76 -13.80 5.00
C ARG A 346 5.13 -13.86 3.62
N SER A 347 4.03 -13.17 3.36
CA SER A 347 3.42 -13.10 2.03
C SER A 347 4.17 -12.11 1.13
N ILE A 348 4.41 -12.42 -0.15
CA ILE A 348 4.89 -11.44 -1.14
C ILE A 348 3.83 -10.34 -1.34
N HIS A 349 4.31 -9.12 -1.51
CA HIS A 349 3.50 -7.95 -1.81
C HIS A 349 2.87 -8.04 -3.22
N GLN A 350 1.61 -7.61 -3.37
CA GLN A 350 0.88 -7.74 -4.65
C GLN A 350 1.52 -6.91 -5.78
N GLU A 351 2.09 -5.77 -5.43
CA GLU A 351 2.76 -4.85 -6.36
C GLU A 351 4.17 -5.28 -6.76
N LEU A 352 4.70 -6.40 -6.23
CA LEU A 352 6.07 -6.85 -6.50
C LEU A 352 6.42 -6.91 -7.99
N PRO A 353 5.58 -7.47 -8.90
CA PRO A 353 5.95 -7.55 -10.32
C PRO A 353 6.12 -6.18 -10.95
N ARG A 354 5.19 -5.26 -10.66
CA ARG A 354 5.26 -3.87 -11.15
C ARG A 354 6.46 -3.12 -10.58
N ALA A 355 6.81 -3.41 -9.34
CA ALA A 355 8.01 -2.86 -8.70
C ALA A 355 9.29 -3.36 -9.37
N LEU A 356 9.40 -4.67 -9.64
CA LEU A 356 10.53 -5.25 -10.37
C LEU A 356 10.63 -4.66 -11.79
N ASP A 357 9.51 -4.57 -12.52
CA ASP A 357 9.47 -3.93 -13.84
C ASP A 357 10.04 -2.50 -13.82
N LEU A 358 9.62 -1.69 -12.84
CA LEU A 358 10.12 -0.32 -12.67
C LEU A 358 11.61 -0.30 -12.32
N ILE A 359 12.04 -1.19 -11.42
CA ILE A 359 13.44 -1.31 -11.01
C ILE A 359 14.33 -1.64 -12.20
N HIS A 360 13.99 -2.72 -12.93
CA HIS A 360 14.71 -3.16 -14.11
C HIS A 360 14.80 -2.05 -15.16
N SER A 361 13.66 -1.44 -15.50
CA SER A 361 13.59 -0.37 -16.50
C SER A 361 14.46 0.85 -16.14
N SER A 362 14.47 1.25 -14.86
CA SER A 362 15.30 2.36 -14.40
C SER A 362 16.78 2.03 -14.45
N LEU A 363 17.16 0.87 -13.89
CA LEU A 363 18.55 0.43 -13.84
C LEU A 363 19.09 0.24 -15.27
N ASP A 364 18.30 -0.31 -16.19
CA ASP A 364 18.65 -0.46 -17.61
C ASP A 364 18.90 0.88 -18.32
N ARG A 365 18.27 1.98 -17.86
CA ARG A 365 18.59 3.34 -18.32
C ARG A 365 19.80 3.98 -17.63
N GLY A 366 20.32 3.36 -16.58
CA GLY A 366 21.50 3.83 -15.86
C GLY A 366 21.18 4.60 -14.57
N TYR A 367 19.91 4.63 -14.15
CA TYR A 367 19.48 5.37 -12.96
C TYR A 367 19.13 4.40 -11.81
N PRO A 368 19.70 4.59 -10.62
CA PRO A 368 19.32 3.82 -9.45
C PRO A 368 17.90 4.16 -9.00
N VAL A 369 17.37 3.34 -8.09
CA VAL A 369 15.97 3.37 -7.64
C VAL A 369 15.95 3.56 -6.13
N LEU A 370 15.17 4.53 -5.66
CA LEU A 370 14.89 4.69 -4.23
C LEU A 370 13.87 3.64 -3.82
N ALA A 371 14.11 2.93 -2.73
CA ALA A 371 13.18 1.94 -2.21
C ALA A 371 13.08 1.98 -0.69
N TRP A 372 11.89 1.69 -0.17
CA TRP A 372 11.61 1.59 1.26
C TRP A 372 11.81 0.16 1.74
N ASP A 373 12.36 0.02 2.95
CA ASP A 373 12.38 -1.22 3.73
C ASP A 373 13.00 -2.43 2.99
N ILE A 374 14.18 -2.20 2.41
CA ILE A 374 14.95 -3.20 1.66
C ILE A 374 15.62 -4.21 2.62
N PHE A 375 16.45 -3.69 3.55
CA PHE A 375 17.19 -4.47 4.56
C PHE A 375 16.79 -4.13 6.00
N PHE A 376 16.31 -2.91 6.18
CA PHE A 376 15.90 -2.30 7.44
C PHE A 376 14.81 -1.26 7.11
N PRO A 377 13.84 -0.98 8.00
CA PRO A 377 12.73 -0.03 7.75
C PRO A 377 13.14 1.44 7.58
N GLU A 378 13.87 1.70 6.51
CA GLU A 378 14.42 2.99 6.08
C GLU A 378 14.48 3.04 4.55
N PHE A 379 14.66 4.25 4.00
CA PHE A 379 14.92 4.41 2.58
C PHE A 379 16.34 4.00 2.21
N GLY A 380 16.47 3.34 1.06
CA GLY A 380 17.74 2.96 0.47
C GLY A 380 17.76 3.11 -1.04
N THR A 381 18.90 2.79 -1.61
CA THR A 381 19.15 2.90 -3.05
C THR A 381 19.44 1.52 -3.63
N LEU A 382 18.62 1.08 -4.58
CA LEU A 382 18.88 -0.07 -5.44
C LEU A 382 19.70 0.38 -6.65
N TYR A 383 20.87 -0.23 -6.85
CA TYR A 383 21.82 0.16 -7.89
C TYR A 383 22.19 -1.01 -8.82
N GLY A 384 21.59 -2.18 -8.62
CA GLY A 384 21.82 -3.31 -9.53
C GLY A 384 20.84 -4.45 -9.37
N TYR A 385 20.87 -5.35 -10.35
CA TYR A 385 20.13 -6.58 -10.37
C TYR A 385 20.88 -7.68 -11.15
N ASP A 386 20.51 -8.93 -10.89
CA ASP A 386 21.00 -10.11 -11.59
C ASP A 386 19.82 -11.07 -11.79
N ASP A 387 19.33 -11.21 -13.04
CA ASP A 387 18.16 -12.03 -13.35
C ASP A 387 18.44 -13.54 -13.24
N GLU A 388 19.69 -13.98 -13.42
CA GLU A 388 20.07 -15.40 -13.29
C GLU A 388 19.92 -15.87 -11.85
N THR A 389 20.42 -15.05 -10.92
CA THR A 389 20.36 -15.32 -9.48
C THR A 389 19.13 -14.71 -8.81
N ARG A 390 18.30 -13.95 -9.53
CA ARG A 390 17.11 -13.24 -9.03
C ARG A 390 17.42 -12.32 -7.85
N THR A 391 18.52 -11.58 -7.95
CA THR A 391 19.07 -10.78 -6.85
C THR A 391 19.05 -9.31 -7.18
N LEU A 392 18.61 -8.48 -6.24
CA LEU A 392 18.79 -7.03 -6.23
C LEU A 392 20.02 -6.66 -5.41
N TYR A 393 20.74 -5.63 -5.85
CA TYR A 393 21.86 -5.03 -5.14
C TYR A 393 21.42 -3.65 -4.66
N GLY A 394 21.56 -3.42 -3.36
CA GLY A 394 21.12 -2.19 -2.74
C GLY A 394 22.01 -1.76 -1.59
N GLU A 395 21.76 -0.55 -1.12
CA GLU A 395 22.43 0.02 0.03
C GLU A 395 21.42 0.81 0.87
N VAL A 396 21.52 0.65 2.19
CA VAL A 396 20.71 1.38 3.19
C VAL A 396 21.67 1.82 4.30
N CYS A 397 21.65 3.10 4.68
CA CYS A 397 22.43 3.64 5.80
C CYS A 397 23.90 3.18 5.82
N GLY A 398 24.60 3.35 4.70
CA GLY A 398 26.01 3.02 4.49
C GLY A 398 26.31 1.53 4.29
N LYS A 399 25.31 0.65 4.37
CA LYS A 399 25.48 -0.81 4.30
C LYS A 399 24.95 -1.34 2.98
N ALA A 400 25.88 -1.76 2.13
CA ALA A 400 25.56 -2.47 0.90
C ALA A 400 25.31 -3.96 1.16
N ASP A 401 24.22 -4.50 0.62
CA ASP A 401 23.84 -5.90 0.72
C ASP A 401 23.01 -6.32 -0.51
N THR A 402 22.54 -7.56 -0.53
CA THR A 402 21.75 -8.18 -1.58
C THR A 402 20.40 -8.64 -1.06
N LEU A 403 19.38 -8.52 -1.90
CA LEU A 403 18.00 -8.91 -1.63
C LEU A 403 17.46 -9.79 -2.77
N PRO A 404 17.02 -11.03 -2.51
CA PRO A 404 16.28 -11.83 -3.49
C PRO A 404 15.01 -11.09 -3.96
N TYR A 405 14.62 -11.24 -5.22
CA TYR A 405 13.44 -10.57 -5.80
C TYR A 405 12.19 -10.84 -4.98
N GLU A 406 12.00 -12.08 -4.54
CA GLU A 406 10.87 -12.49 -3.75
C GLU A 406 10.84 -11.90 -2.34
N ASN A 407 11.88 -11.22 -1.88
CA ASN A 407 11.95 -10.64 -0.54
C ASN A 407 11.66 -9.14 -0.52
N LEU A 408 11.59 -8.47 -1.67
CA LEU A 408 11.18 -7.07 -1.74
C LEU A 408 9.72 -6.93 -1.26
N GLY A 409 9.52 -6.04 -0.27
CA GLY A 409 8.22 -5.86 0.40
C GLY A 409 7.82 -6.96 1.39
N ARG A 410 8.79 -7.77 1.89
CA ARG A 410 8.56 -8.83 2.89
C ARG A 410 9.34 -8.61 4.18
N SER A 411 9.66 -7.36 4.47
CA SER A 411 10.14 -6.94 5.78
C SER A 411 9.08 -7.20 6.87
N VAL A 412 9.36 -6.78 8.10
CA VAL A 412 8.35 -6.86 9.16
C VAL A 412 7.14 -5.98 8.83
N MET A 413 7.37 -4.82 8.21
CA MET A 413 6.27 -3.92 7.85
C MET A 413 5.41 -4.51 6.74
N GLY A 414 6.00 -5.32 5.85
CA GLY A 414 5.29 -5.92 4.73
C GLY A 414 4.83 -4.88 3.70
N GLU A 415 5.49 -3.72 3.70
CA GLU A 415 5.22 -2.58 2.83
C GLU A 415 6.17 -2.59 1.65
N LEU A 416 5.71 -2.11 0.50
CA LEU A 416 6.55 -1.98 -0.69
C LEU A 416 6.42 -0.58 -1.23
N PHE A 417 7.54 0.15 -1.31
CA PHE A 417 7.60 1.39 -2.06
C PHE A 417 8.88 1.44 -2.87
N VAL A 418 8.76 1.77 -4.15
CA VAL A 418 9.91 2.01 -5.05
C VAL A 418 9.63 3.24 -5.90
N LEU A 419 10.66 4.05 -6.13
CA LEU A 419 10.60 5.27 -6.92
C LEU A 419 11.82 5.37 -7.83
N ALA A 420 11.59 5.70 -9.09
CA ALA A 420 12.61 5.86 -10.12
C ALA A 420 12.49 7.21 -10.83
N ILE A 421 13.62 7.77 -11.25
CA ILE A 421 13.66 8.94 -12.14
C ILE A 421 13.20 8.50 -13.53
N GLU A 422 12.18 9.16 -14.09
CA GLU A 422 11.66 8.89 -15.43
C GLU A 422 12.23 9.86 -16.48
N GLY A 423 12.46 11.12 -16.10
CA GLY A 423 13.02 12.14 -16.98
C GLY A 423 13.44 13.39 -16.22
N SER A 424 13.89 14.41 -16.95
CA SER A 424 14.32 15.70 -16.40
C SER A 424 13.42 16.85 -16.85
N VAL A 425 13.40 17.91 -16.04
CA VAL A 425 12.71 19.18 -16.30
C VAL A 425 13.71 20.30 -16.15
N ASP A 426 13.84 21.18 -17.13
CA ASP A 426 14.70 22.34 -17.03
C ASP A 426 14.07 23.39 -16.11
N LEU A 427 14.64 23.55 -14.91
CA LEU A 427 14.24 24.54 -13.93
C LEU A 427 15.45 25.42 -13.59
N THR A 428 15.24 26.73 -13.54
CA THR A 428 16.23 27.66 -12.99
C THR A 428 16.28 27.54 -11.46
N LEU A 429 17.40 27.94 -10.84
CA LEU A 429 17.51 27.95 -9.37
C LEU A 429 16.38 28.73 -8.70
N GLN A 430 15.93 29.83 -9.31
CA GLN A 430 14.80 30.63 -8.82
C GLN A 430 13.48 29.82 -8.83
N GLN A 431 13.21 29.08 -9.91
CA GLN A 431 12.02 28.22 -10.00
C GLN A 431 12.08 27.05 -9.01
N GLN A 432 13.24 26.41 -8.87
CA GLN A 432 13.46 25.34 -7.91
C GLN A 432 13.22 25.83 -6.47
N LEU A 433 13.79 26.99 -6.12
CA LEU A 433 13.61 27.59 -4.79
C LEU A 433 12.14 27.94 -4.54
N ARG A 434 11.45 28.51 -5.53
CA ARG A 434 10.02 28.81 -5.42
C ARG A 434 9.20 27.55 -5.10
N LEU A 435 9.39 26.48 -5.86
CA LEU A 435 8.68 25.20 -5.64
C LEU A 435 9.01 24.59 -4.27
N ALA A 436 10.26 24.69 -3.84
CA ALA A 436 10.71 24.22 -2.54
C ALA A 436 10.06 24.98 -1.39
N LEU A 437 10.00 26.31 -1.48
CA LEU A 437 9.37 27.15 -0.44
C LEU A 437 7.86 26.97 -0.39
N ASP A 438 7.19 26.83 -1.54
CA ASP A 438 5.77 26.45 -1.60
C ASP A 438 5.52 25.14 -0.85
N THR A 439 6.36 24.13 -1.12
CA THR A 439 6.33 22.83 -0.44
C THR A 439 6.51 22.96 1.07
N ALA A 440 7.52 23.73 1.51
CA ALA A 440 7.81 23.94 2.92
C ALA A 440 6.66 24.68 3.63
N ILE A 441 6.13 25.76 3.02
CA ILE A 441 5.03 26.55 3.58
C ILE A 441 3.77 25.69 3.72
N ASP A 442 3.41 24.90 2.71
CA ASP A 442 2.28 23.97 2.79
C ASP A 442 2.42 22.98 3.95
N GLN A 443 3.63 22.47 4.16
CA GLN A 443 3.94 21.56 5.25
C GLN A 443 3.76 22.24 6.62
N TYR A 444 4.30 23.45 6.79
CA TYR A 444 4.17 24.20 8.05
C TYR A 444 2.74 24.65 8.36
N GLU A 445 1.96 24.99 7.33
CA GLU A 445 0.55 25.37 7.45
C GLU A 445 -0.39 24.16 7.60
N GLY A 446 0.14 22.93 7.56
CA GLY A 446 -0.64 21.71 7.74
C GLY A 446 -1.55 21.37 6.56
N LYS A 447 -1.25 21.87 5.37
CA LYS A 447 -2.01 21.58 4.14
C LYS A 447 -1.61 20.25 3.50
N GLU A 448 -0.34 19.85 3.66
CA GLU A 448 0.16 18.62 3.06
C GLU A 448 -0.44 17.37 3.70
N SER A 449 -0.74 16.35 2.92
CA SER A 449 -1.31 15.09 3.42
C SER A 449 -0.29 14.27 4.22
N VAL A 450 -0.69 13.74 5.37
CA VAL A 450 0.12 12.83 6.21
C VAL A 450 -0.73 11.65 6.66
N VAL A 451 -0.09 10.63 7.22
CA VAL A 451 -0.81 9.50 7.82
C VAL A 451 -1.76 10.01 8.92
N PRO A 452 -2.98 9.45 9.06
CA PRO A 452 -4.04 10.03 9.89
C PRO A 452 -3.69 10.28 11.37
N THR A 453 -2.71 9.54 11.89
CA THR A 453 -2.23 9.58 13.28
C THR A 453 -1.11 10.60 13.51
N ALA A 454 -0.57 11.21 12.46
CA ALA A 454 0.51 12.18 12.55
C ALA A 454 -0.01 13.62 12.56
N VAL A 455 0.63 14.45 13.38
CA VAL A 455 0.50 15.91 13.38
C VAL A 455 1.72 16.48 12.67
N LYS A 456 1.54 17.56 11.91
CA LYS A 456 2.56 18.09 11.00
C LYS A 456 2.69 19.61 11.13
N GLY A 457 3.79 20.12 10.60
CA GLY A 457 4.07 21.55 10.55
C GLY A 457 4.19 22.17 11.95
N ILE A 458 3.78 23.43 12.10
CA ILE A 458 3.92 24.13 13.39
C ILE A 458 3.12 23.45 14.51
N ALA A 459 1.97 22.84 14.19
CA ALA A 459 1.15 22.12 15.17
C ALA A 459 1.82 20.85 15.71
N ALA A 460 2.82 20.29 15.01
CA ALA A 460 3.56 19.12 15.48
C ALA A 460 4.36 19.40 16.75
N TYR A 461 4.82 20.65 16.94
CA TYR A 461 5.49 21.07 18.18
C TYR A 461 4.54 21.04 19.37
N ASP A 462 3.28 21.47 19.19
CA ASP A 462 2.26 21.41 20.24
C ASP A 462 1.97 19.96 20.64
N ALA A 463 1.77 19.10 19.65
CA ALA A 463 1.60 17.67 19.87
C ALA A 463 2.78 17.03 20.63
N TRP A 464 4.01 17.43 20.29
CA TRP A 464 5.21 16.95 20.99
C TRP A 464 5.24 17.42 22.46
N ILE A 465 4.95 18.71 22.70
CA ILE A 465 4.88 19.29 24.04
C ILE A 465 3.80 18.59 24.87
N GLU A 466 2.61 18.35 24.32
CA GLU A 466 1.52 17.64 24.99
C GLU A 466 1.94 16.20 25.39
N SER A 467 2.64 15.49 24.49
CA SER A 467 3.15 14.15 24.79
C SER A 467 4.20 14.16 25.92
N LEU A 468 5.08 15.17 25.96
CA LEU A 468 6.07 15.35 27.03
C LEU A 468 5.39 15.67 28.36
N GLN A 469 4.40 16.55 28.38
CA GLN A 469 3.59 16.85 29.56
C GLN A 469 2.85 15.61 30.09
N GLY A 470 2.38 14.76 29.17
CA GLY A 470 1.75 13.49 29.47
C GLY A 470 2.70 12.44 30.07
N ARG A 471 4.02 12.62 29.96
CA ARG A 471 5.07 11.72 30.48
C ARG A 471 4.86 10.25 30.10
N LYS A 472 4.45 10.02 28.85
CA LYS A 472 4.29 8.69 28.23
C LYS A 472 5.10 8.59 26.95
N ILE A 473 6.33 9.10 26.97
CA ILE A 473 7.24 9.08 25.84
C ILE A 473 7.95 7.72 25.77
N GLU A 474 8.04 7.15 24.57
CA GLU A 474 8.93 6.03 24.27
C GLU A 474 10.32 6.61 23.97
N PRO A 475 11.34 6.34 24.81
CA PRO A 475 12.63 7.04 24.72
C PRO A 475 13.35 6.88 23.36
N ASN A 476 13.28 5.71 22.73
CA ASN A 476 13.97 5.45 21.46
C ASN A 476 13.37 6.29 20.32
N GLY A 477 12.05 6.27 20.18
CA GLY A 477 11.32 7.06 19.18
C GLY A 477 11.51 8.55 19.37
N HIS A 478 11.49 9.03 20.62
CA HIS A 478 11.75 10.44 20.93
C HIS A 478 13.14 10.89 20.52
N ALA A 479 14.18 10.13 20.89
CA ALA A 479 15.54 10.44 20.48
C ALA A 479 15.72 10.41 18.95
N TYR A 480 15.11 9.45 18.26
CA TYR A 480 15.18 9.40 16.80
C TYR A 480 14.56 10.64 16.14
N ASN A 481 13.38 11.09 16.61
CA ASN A 481 12.76 12.32 16.14
C ASN A 481 13.68 13.54 16.35
N ILE A 482 14.35 13.63 17.50
CA ILE A 482 15.33 14.70 17.78
C ILE A 482 16.50 14.66 16.79
N GLU A 483 17.08 13.48 16.52
CA GLU A 483 18.20 13.35 15.58
C GLU A 483 17.82 13.82 14.18
N VAL A 484 16.68 13.34 13.67
CA VAL A 484 16.20 13.68 12.32
C VAL A 484 15.89 15.17 12.22
N LEU A 485 15.22 15.76 13.22
CA LEU A 485 14.89 17.19 13.18
C LEU A 485 16.11 18.08 13.35
N ARG A 486 17.06 17.72 14.23
CA ARG A 486 18.32 18.44 14.35
C ARG A 486 19.08 18.46 13.03
N ASP A 487 19.19 17.30 12.38
CA ASP A 487 19.86 17.15 11.10
C ASP A 487 19.14 17.94 9.99
N ALA A 488 17.80 17.86 9.93
CA ALA A 488 16.99 18.61 8.97
C ALA A 488 17.20 20.13 9.11
N ARG A 489 17.17 20.67 10.34
CA ARG A 489 17.40 22.11 10.58
C ARG A 489 18.85 22.52 10.35
N TYR A 490 19.81 21.64 10.58
CA TYR A 490 21.21 21.88 10.21
C TYR A 490 21.32 22.07 8.70
N TYR A 491 20.73 21.16 7.93
CA TYR A 491 20.72 21.28 6.47
C TYR A 491 19.88 22.45 5.95
N ALA A 492 18.84 22.89 6.68
CA ALA A 492 18.14 24.13 6.36
C ALA A 492 19.07 25.35 6.46
N ALA A 493 19.89 25.43 7.52
CA ALA A 493 20.86 26.50 7.70
C ALA A 493 21.95 26.49 6.62
N GLU A 494 22.50 25.31 6.30
CA GLU A 494 23.51 25.13 5.24
C GLU A 494 22.95 25.40 3.84
N PHE A 495 21.70 25.01 3.59
CA PHE A 495 21.01 25.32 2.33
C PHE A 495 20.97 26.82 2.06
N PHE A 496 20.59 27.64 3.04
CA PHE A 496 20.60 29.09 2.88
C PHE A 496 22.01 29.67 2.72
N LYS A 497 23.05 29.08 3.36
CA LYS A 497 24.45 29.48 3.13
C LYS A 497 24.89 29.21 1.70
N GLU A 498 24.53 28.05 1.14
CA GLU A 498 24.80 27.74 -0.26
C GLU A 498 24.03 28.64 -1.21
N LEU A 499 22.76 28.96 -0.92
CA LEU A 499 22.00 29.94 -1.70
C LEU A 499 22.68 31.30 -1.70
N ILE A 500 23.18 31.80 -0.56
CA ILE A 500 23.91 33.08 -0.50
C ILE A 500 25.13 33.06 -1.43
N ALA A 501 25.84 31.94 -1.53
CA ALA A 501 27.03 31.82 -2.38
C ALA A 501 26.69 31.64 -3.87
N ALA A 502 25.57 30.98 -4.17
CA ALA A 502 25.17 30.63 -5.54
C ALA A 502 24.21 31.64 -6.17
N TRP A 503 23.55 32.50 -5.39
CA TRP A 503 22.55 33.42 -5.90
C TRP A 503 23.22 34.51 -6.77
N PRO A 504 22.79 34.69 -8.03
CA PRO A 504 23.40 35.69 -8.89
C PRO A 504 23.12 37.09 -8.36
N ASP A 505 24.18 37.88 -8.14
CA ASP A 505 24.15 39.30 -7.75
C ASP A 505 23.64 40.23 -8.89
N ALA A 506 22.72 39.75 -9.72
CA ALA A 506 22.37 40.38 -10.99
C ALA A 506 21.09 41.22 -10.89
N ASN A 507 21.30 42.52 -10.68
CA ASN A 507 20.41 43.65 -10.98
C ASN A 507 19.07 43.75 -10.20
N THR A 508 19.00 44.81 -9.40
CA THR A 508 17.84 45.42 -8.74
C THR A 508 17.18 44.70 -7.54
N GLU A 509 17.23 43.37 -7.39
CA GLU A 509 16.61 42.65 -6.24
C GLU A 509 17.59 41.82 -5.38
N GLY A 510 18.83 41.62 -5.86
CA GLY A 510 19.85 40.76 -5.23
C GLY A 510 20.26 41.08 -3.77
N PRO A 511 20.39 42.36 -3.35
CA PRO A 511 20.80 42.67 -1.98
C PRO A 511 19.78 42.28 -0.91
N GLU A 512 18.49 42.31 -1.26
CA GLU A 512 17.39 42.13 -0.30
C GLU A 512 17.08 40.65 -0.05
N LEU A 513 17.10 39.81 -1.10
CA LEU A 513 16.93 38.36 -0.97
C LEU A 513 18.13 37.70 -0.26
N THR A 514 19.35 38.09 -0.61
CA THR A 514 20.56 37.60 0.06
C THR A 514 20.54 37.92 1.54
N GLN A 515 20.02 39.09 1.94
CA GLN A 515 19.83 39.44 3.34
C GLN A 515 18.77 38.55 4.02
N GLN A 516 17.65 38.28 3.35
CA GLN A 516 16.64 37.35 3.87
C GLN A 516 17.17 35.92 4.02
N PHE A 517 18.02 35.45 3.10
CA PHE A 517 18.68 34.14 3.23
C PHE A 517 19.62 34.10 4.45
N LYS A 518 20.36 35.19 4.71
CA LYS A 518 21.21 35.30 5.92
C LYS A 518 20.38 35.22 7.19
N GLU A 519 19.28 35.95 7.25
CA GLU A 519 18.35 35.93 8.39
C GLU A 519 17.75 34.53 8.60
N ALA A 520 17.29 33.87 7.53
CA ALA A 520 16.79 32.50 7.60
C ALA A 520 17.86 31.52 8.11
N SER A 521 19.09 31.61 7.59
CA SER A 521 20.21 30.77 8.04
C SER A 521 20.53 30.93 9.53
N VAL A 522 20.47 32.17 10.05
CA VAL A 522 20.67 32.45 11.48
C VAL A 522 19.57 31.82 12.34
N LEU A 523 18.31 31.94 11.93
CA LEU A 523 17.18 31.34 12.66
C LEU A 523 17.33 29.81 12.75
N TYR A 524 17.63 29.15 11.62
CA TYR A 524 17.85 27.70 11.60
C TYR A 524 19.09 27.28 12.41
N THR A 525 20.15 28.08 12.39
CA THR A 525 21.34 27.83 13.24
C THR A 525 20.99 27.89 14.73
N GLY A 526 20.18 28.87 15.15
CA GLY A 526 19.70 28.98 16.52
C GLY A 526 18.84 27.77 16.96
N MET A 527 18.02 27.21 16.06
CA MET A 527 17.30 25.96 16.33
C MET A 527 18.26 24.78 16.51
N CYS A 528 19.30 24.68 15.69
CA CYS A 528 20.29 23.60 15.79
C CYS A 528 21.01 23.59 17.13
N GLU A 529 21.33 24.76 17.67
CA GLU A 529 21.93 24.89 19.01
C GLU A 529 21.00 24.32 20.10
N LYS A 530 19.70 24.63 20.02
CA LYS A 530 18.69 24.11 20.96
C LYS A 530 18.47 22.60 20.80
N PHE A 531 18.36 22.11 19.57
CA PHE A 531 18.30 20.68 19.29
C PHE A 531 19.57 19.94 19.72
N SER A 532 20.73 20.58 19.71
CA SER A 532 21.97 19.98 20.20
C SER A 532 21.92 19.73 21.71
N VAL A 533 21.25 20.58 22.48
CA VAL A 533 20.97 20.34 23.90
C VAL A 533 20.03 19.15 24.07
N LEU A 534 18.92 19.10 23.32
CA LEU A 534 17.99 17.95 23.35
C LEU A 534 18.69 16.64 23.00
N HIS A 535 19.54 16.62 21.99
CA HIS A 535 20.32 15.45 21.60
C HIS A 535 21.24 14.95 22.74
N GLN A 536 21.92 15.86 23.45
CA GLN A 536 22.78 15.50 24.56
C GLN A 536 21.98 14.90 25.73
N MET A 537 20.76 15.39 25.95
CA MET A 537 19.85 14.87 26.97
C MET A 537 19.26 13.51 26.59
N PHE A 538 18.91 13.34 25.31
CA PHE A 538 18.20 12.17 24.79
C PHE A 538 18.96 11.52 23.62
N PRO A 539 20.13 10.90 23.86
CA PRO A 539 20.96 10.35 22.80
C PRO A 539 20.33 9.10 22.19
N PHE A 540 20.25 9.01 20.86
CA PHE A 540 19.81 7.79 20.18
C PHE A 540 20.89 6.68 20.25
N PRO A 541 20.54 5.40 20.47
CA PRO A 541 19.19 4.83 20.60
C PRO A 541 18.64 4.78 22.04
N VAL A 542 19.41 5.24 23.03
CA VAL A 542 19.10 5.05 24.47
C VAL A 542 17.92 5.90 24.93
N GLY A 543 17.82 7.14 24.44
CA GLY A 543 16.65 7.97 24.63
C GLY A 543 16.58 8.79 25.92
N GLY A 544 17.50 8.60 26.87
CA GLY A 544 17.50 9.32 28.16
C GLY A 544 16.27 9.01 29.02
N GLU A 545 15.87 9.95 29.89
CA GLU A 545 14.70 9.80 30.78
C GLU A 545 13.62 10.85 30.49
N PRO A 546 12.98 10.84 29.31
CA PRO A 546 12.03 11.87 28.87
C PRO A 546 10.74 11.92 29.70
N ASN A 547 10.50 10.91 30.54
CA ASN A 547 9.35 10.85 31.44
C ASN A 547 9.67 11.32 32.87
N SER A 548 10.93 11.65 33.17
CA SER A 548 11.30 12.30 34.43
C SER A 548 10.80 13.74 34.44
N GLU A 549 10.35 14.23 35.60
CA GLU A 549 9.76 15.58 35.71
C GLU A 549 10.76 16.68 35.31
N ASP A 550 12.01 16.56 35.75
CA ASP A 550 13.06 17.54 35.47
C ASP A 550 13.43 17.56 33.97
N GLN A 551 13.66 16.39 33.35
CA GLN A 551 14.03 16.35 31.93
C GLN A 551 12.86 16.70 31.02
N ALA A 552 11.63 16.28 31.35
CA ALA A 552 10.43 16.63 30.59
C ALA A 552 10.21 18.14 30.59
N THR A 553 10.30 18.79 31.77
CA THR A 553 10.15 20.25 31.89
C THR A 553 11.19 20.99 31.06
N THR A 554 12.45 20.57 31.16
CA THR A 554 13.55 21.16 30.37
C THR A 554 13.35 20.96 28.87
N ALA A 555 12.93 19.75 28.46
CA ALA A 555 12.64 19.44 27.07
C ALA A 555 11.49 20.29 26.52
N ILE A 556 10.41 20.47 27.28
CA ILE A 556 9.27 21.31 26.88
C ILE A 556 9.73 22.73 26.60
N THR A 557 10.49 23.35 27.51
CA THR A 557 11.02 24.71 27.31
C THR A 557 11.89 24.81 26.06
N LEU A 558 12.76 23.82 25.81
CA LEU A 558 13.58 23.79 24.59
C LEU A 558 12.72 23.65 23.33
N VAL A 559 11.68 22.81 23.35
CA VAL A 559 10.76 22.63 22.21
C VAL A 559 9.92 23.89 21.97
N GLU A 560 9.51 24.61 23.02
CA GLU A 560 8.84 25.92 22.92
C GLU A 560 9.76 26.99 22.29
N ASP A 561 11.02 27.07 22.73
CA ASP A 561 12.02 27.97 22.15
C ASP A 561 12.26 27.67 20.66
N ILE A 562 12.41 26.39 20.31
CA ILE A 562 12.57 25.94 18.92
C ILE A 562 11.33 26.32 18.10
N LYS A 563 10.12 26.08 18.63
CA LYS A 563 8.87 26.44 17.96
C LYS A 563 8.80 27.95 17.68
N ALA A 564 9.21 28.79 18.62
CA ALA A 564 9.22 30.24 18.44
C ALA A 564 10.15 30.66 17.30
N LEU A 565 11.39 30.14 17.28
CA LEU A 565 12.32 30.34 16.17
C LEU A 565 11.76 29.83 14.84
N GLU A 566 11.09 28.68 14.85
CA GLU A 566 10.49 28.10 13.65
C GLU A 566 9.39 29.00 13.08
N ILE A 567 8.52 29.57 13.92
CA ILE A 567 7.49 30.51 13.47
C ILE A 567 8.11 31.73 12.78
N GLU A 568 9.19 32.29 13.34
CA GLU A 568 9.93 33.38 12.71
C GLU A 568 10.58 32.95 11.38
N ALA A 569 11.14 31.74 11.33
CA ALA A 569 11.72 31.21 10.10
C ALA A 569 10.65 31.03 9.02
N VAL A 570 9.47 30.49 9.34
CA VAL A 570 8.36 30.34 8.40
C VAL A 570 7.88 31.69 7.88
N ALA A 571 7.81 32.72 8.73
CA ALA A 571 7.50 34.08 8.28
C ALA A 571 8.54 34.56 7.26
N LYS A 572 9.84 34.31 7.51
CA LYS A 572 10.91 34.63 6.56
C LYS A 572 10.79 33.84 5.25
N LEU A 573 10.46 32.55 5.29
CA LEU A 573 10.22 31.75 4.08
C LEU A 573 9.09 32.33 3.22
N LYS A 574 8.01 32.79 3.85
CA LYS A 574 6.87 33.44 3.17
C LYS A 574 7.27 34.76 2.52
N GLU A 575 8.07 35.58 3.19
CA GLU A 575 8.61 36.82 2.61
C GLU A 575 9.47 36.54 1.37
N ILE A 576 10.37 35.56 1.46
CA ILE A 576 11.21 35.13 0.34
C ILE A 576 10.33 34.63 -0.81
N PHE A 577 9.36 33.76 -0.52
CA PHE A 577 8.45 33.21 -1.53
C PHE A 577 7.63 34.29 -2.25
N ALA A 578 7.16 35.31 -1.52
CA ALA A 578 6.45 36.44 -2.10
C ALA A 578 7.33 37.22 -3.09
N LYS A 579 8.61 37.43 -2.77
CA LYS A 579 9.57 38.11 -3.66
C LYS A 579 9.97 37.29 -4.88
N LEU A 580 9.95 35.97 -4.79
CA LEU A 580 10.13 35.10 -5.96
C LEU A 580 8.87 35.06 -6.87
N SER A 581 7.77 35.71 -6.46
CA SER A 581 6.48 35.78 -7.16
C SER A 581 6.18 37.12 -7.81
N SER A 582 6.84 38.19 -7.36
CA SER A 582 6.93 39.48 -8.06
C SER A 582 7.87 39.37 -9.25
#